data_AF-A0A8B6XW81-F1
#
_entry.id   AF-A0A8B6XW81-F1
#
_cell.length_a   1.000
_cell.length_b   1.000
_cell.length_c   1.000
_cell.angle_alpha   90.00
_cell.angle_beta   90.00
_cell.angle_gamma   90.00
#
_symmetry.space_group_name_H-M   'P 1'
#
loop_
_entity.id
_entity.type
_entity.pdbx_description
1 polymer ?
#
loop_
_entity_poly.entity_id
_entity_poly.type
_entity_poly.pdbx_seq_one_letter_code
_entity_poly.pdbx_strand_id
1 'polypeptide(L)'
;MLCKSELKGTKLSGAEFNRLFEGTPLYKFLNNDLTHNGFTYKLGLNVDTVAFNPIGECSTGGLYFCAKYDCHHHLKGYGNFVAIVEIPDDAQVYIEDRKFKADRIVLKSIIEIKNLPEQFWIDIIQNYGMALQFIKEQTEEICKIAVQQNGWVLEFVKEQTEELCKLAVQRNGRALQYVKEQTEEICKLAVRQDGRALRFVKEQTEELCKLAVRQNGWALEFVKEQTKELCELAVRQDGWALQFVKEQTEELCELAVQQNGRALEFVKEQTKELCELAVRQDGRALQIVKEQTKELCELAVRQDGLALQYVKEQTEELCKLAVQRNGRALKFVKEQTEELCELAVKQNGWALQFVKEQTKELCELAVRQDGQALEIVKEQTEEICKLAVQQDGLALEFVKKQTEELCELAVKQNGLALKYVKDKTKEICELAVKQNGCASKYVNM
;
A
#
# COMPACT_ATOMS: atom_id res chain seq x y z
N MET A 1 -13.30 6.01 28.18
CA MET A 1 -14.34 6.30 27.18
C MET A 1 -14.38 5.10 26.24
N LEU A 2 -15.47 4.32 26.25
CA LEU A 2 -15.66 3.25 25.27
C LEU A 2 -15.80 3.89 23.89
N CYS A 3 -15.16 3.31 22.87
CA CYS A 3 -15.30 3.82 21.51
C CYS A 3 -16.70 3.47 21.00
N LYS A 4 -17.43 4.39 20.36
CA LYS A 4 -18.80 4.12 19.84
C LYS A 4 -18.85 2.85 18.97
N SER A 5 -17.77 2.56 18.24
CA SER A 5 -17.62 1.35 17.43
C SER A 5 -17.75 0.05 18.25
N GLU A 6 -17.33 0.05 19.52
CA GLU A 6 -17.43 -1.08 20.44
C GLU A 6 -18.86 -1.29 20.95
N LEU A 7 -19.70 -0.26 20.87
CA LEU A 7 -21.10 -0.29 21.27
C LEU A 7 -22.06 -0.54 20.10
N LYS A 8 -21.56 -0.69 18.87
CA LYS A 8 -22.39 -0.95 17.69
C LYS A 8 -23.21 -2.24 17.89
N GLY A 9 -24.51 -2.17 17.61
CA GLY A 9 -25.41 -3.31 17.77
C GLY A 9 -25.90 -3.53 19.20
N THR A 10 -25.57 -2.63 20.13
CA THR A 10 -26.07 -2.71 21.50
C THR A 10 -27.44 -2.03 21.64
N LYS A 11 -28.29 -2.63 22.47
CA LYS A 11 -29.53 -2.04 22.95
C LYS A 11 -29.31 -1.53 24.37
N LEU A 12 -29.71 -0.30 24.62
CA LEU A 12 -29.55 0.39 25.90
C LEU A 12 -30.89 0.97 26.37
N SER A 13 -31.05 1.12 27.68
CA SER A 13 -32.01 2.08 28.22
C SER A 13 -31.56 3.52 27.94
N GLY A 14 -32.50 4.46 27.97
CA GLY A 14 -32.20 5.88 27.87
C GLY A 14 -31.22 6.35 28.95
N ALA A 15 -31.40 5.89 30.19
CA ALA A 15 -30.50 6.21 31.30
C ALA A 15 -29.06 5.70 31.08
N GLU A 16 -28.88 4.49 30.52
CA GLU A 16 -27.56 3.98 30.16
C GLU A 16 -26.94 4.77 29.01
N PHE A 17 -27.73 5.08 27.98
CA PHE A 17 -27.29 5.90 26.85
C PHE A 17 -26.85 7.30 27.31
N ASN A 18 -27.67 7.97 28.12
CA ASN A 18 -27.38 9.32 28.63
C ASN A 18 -26.09 9.36 29.45
N ARG A 19 -25.79 8.32 30.24
CA ARG A 19 -24.51 8.20 30.97
C ARG A 19 -23.32 7.96 30.05
N LEU A 20 -23.49 7.13 29.01
CA LEU A 20 -22.40 6.81 28.07
C LEU A 20 -22.06 7.97 27.14
N PHE A 21 -23.06 8.78 26.77
CA PHE A 21 -22.92 9.92 25.86
C PHE A 21 -23.09 11.26 26.59
N GLU A 22 -22.81 11.30 27.89
CA GLU A 22 -22.92 12.52 28.69
C GLU A 22 -22.08 13.66 28.07
N GLY A 23 -22.68 14.84 27.98
CA GLY A 23 -22.05 16.02 27.36
C GLY A 23 -21.96 15.97 25.83
N THR A 24 -22.44 14.92 25.16
CA THR A 24 -22.48 14.83 23.69
C THR A 24 -23.79 15.41 23.14
N PRO A 25 -23.77 16.52 22.38
CA PRO A 25 -24.99 17.06 21.80
C PRO A 25 -25.56 16.13 20.72
N LEU A 26 -26.88 15.94 20.74
CA LEU A 26 -27.62 15.04 19.85
C LEU A 26 -28.54 15.83 18.93
N TYR A 27 -28.62 15.39 17.67
CA TYR A 27 -29.33 16.10 16.62
C TYR A 27 -30.21 15.18 15.77
N LYS A 28 -31.35 15.72 15.36
CA LYS A 28 -32.25 15.14 14.38
C LYS A 28 -32.35 16.08 13.18
N PHE A 29 -31.89 15.65 12.02
CA PHE A 29 -32.17 16.33 10.76
C PHE A 29 -33.60 16.01 10.31
N LEU A 30 -34.32 17.03 9.82
CA LEU A 30 -35.74 16.99 9.51
C LEU A 30 -35.99 17.48 8.07
N ASN A 31 -36.99 16.90 7.40
CA ASN A 31 -37.52 17.43 6.15
C ASN A 31 -38.20 18.80 6.36
N ASN A 32 -38.46 19.53 5.28
CA ASN A 32 -39.05 20.88 5.35
C ASN A 32 -40.47 20.89 5.95
N ASP A 33 -41.19 19.78 5.83
CA ASP A 33 -42.51 19.54 6.41
C ASP A 33 -42.43 18.87 7.79
N LEU A 34 -41.22 18.74 8.36
CA LEU A 34 -40.92 18.07 9.62
C LEU A 34 -41.29 16.59 9.64
N THR A 35 -41.35 15.91 8.49
CA THR A 35 -41.71 14.49 8.42
C THR A 35 -40.55 13.56 8.07
N HIS A 36 -40.62 12.30 8.48
CA HIS A 36 -39.85 11.20 7.89
C HIS A 36 -40.69 9.93 7.83
N ASN A 37 -40.72 9.25 6.69
CA ASN A 37 -41.38 7.96 6.53
C ASN A 37 -42.82 7.93 7.08
N GLY A 38 -43.58 9.01 6.86
CA GLY A 38 -44.97 9.16 7.34
C GLY A 38 -45.12 9.62 8.80
N PHE A 39 -44.04 9.72 9.57
CA PHE A 39 -44.06 10.28 10.93
C PHE A 39 -43.83 11.79 10.90
N THR A 40 -44.69 12.57 11.55
CA THR A 40 -44.54 14.04 11.68
C THR A 40 -43.98 14.39 13.05
N TYR A 41 -42.83 15.06 13.08
CA TYR A 41 -42.16 15.46 14.31
C TYR A 41 -42.76 16.77 14.85
N LYS A 42 -42.82 16.87 16.18
CA LYS A 42 -43.25 18.07 16.90
C LYS A 42 -42.26 18.45 18.01
N LEU A 43 -42.31 19.68 18.48
CA LEU A 43 -41.57 20.09 19.68
C LEU A 43 -42.03 19.26 20.89
N GLY A 44 -41.09 18.90 21.77
CA GLY A 44 -41.36 18.04 22.93
C GLY A 44 -41.28 16.55 22.60
N LEU A 45 -42.08 15.73 23.30
CA LEU A 45 -42.00 14.27 23.21
C LEU A 45 -42.57 13.75 21.88
N ASN A 46 -41.78 12.91 21.21
CA ASN A 46 -42.14 12.17 20.01
C ASN A 46 -41.94 10.68 20.31
N VAL A 47 -43.00 9.89 20.15
CA VAL A 47 -42.99 8.43 20.36
C VAL A 47 -43.25 7.79 19.01
N ASP A 48 -42.41 6.84 18.60
CA ASP A 48 -42.59 6.11 17.36
C ASP A 48 -43.93 5.37 17.38
N THR A 49 -44.65 5.42 16.27
CA THR A 49 -45.90 4.68 16.07
C THR A 49 -45.65 3.20 15.73
N VAL A 50 -44.43 2.86 15.31
CA VAL A 50 -44.00 1.49 15.02
C VAL A 50 -43.31 0.89 16.23
N ALA A 51 -43.55 -0.39 16.50
CA ALA A 51 -42.88 -1.12 17.57
C ALA A 51 -41.35 -1.06 17.43
N PHE A 52 -40.64 -0.83 18.53
CA PHE A 52 -39.20 -0.65 18.53
C PHE A 52 -38.47 -1.92 18.05
N ASN A 53 -37.57 -1.75 17.09
CA ASN A 53 -36.82 -2.85 16.48
C ASN A 53 -35.31 -2.60 16.66
N PRO A 54 -34.63 -3.26 17.61
CA PRO A 54 -33.22 -3.04 17.89
C PRO A 54 -32.30 -3.95 17.04
N ILE A 55 -32.69 -4.28 15.81
CA ILE A 55 -31.88 -5.15 14.94
C ILE A 55 -31.80 -4.51 13.55
N GLY A 56 -30.67 -4.71 12.88
CA GLY A 56 -30.40 -4.20 11.54
C GLY A 56 -29.99 -2.72 11.51
N GLU A 57 -29.54 -2.28 10.34
CA GLU A 57 -29.26 -0.86 10.06
C GLU A 57 -30.38 -0.27 9.20
N CYS A 58 -30.69 1.02 9.39
CA CYS A 58 -31.72 1.73 8.62
C CYS A 58 -33.11 1.04 8.60
N SER A 59 -33.44 0.26 9.62
CA SER A 59 -34.67 -0.53 9.71
C SER A 59 -35.81 0.27 10.36
N THR A 60 -37.07 -0.07 10.03
CA THR A 60 -38.25 0.52 10.70
C THR A 60 -38.28 0.15 12.19
N GLY A 61 -38.99 0.94 13.00
CA GLY A 61 -39.09 0.73 14.45
C GLY A 61 -37.99 1.47 15.23
N GLY A 62 -38.08 2.80 15.27
CA GLY A 62 -37.22 3.71 16.01
C GLY A 62 -37.07 5.07 15.29
N LEU A 63 -37.11 6.16 16.07
CA LEU A 63 -36.83 7.51 15.59
C LEU A 63 -35.32 7.75 15.55
N TYR A 64 -34.78 7.96 14.35
CA TYR A 64 -33.34 8.12 14.11
C TYR A 64 -32.80 9.50 14.48
N PHE A 65 -31.66 9.57 15.17
CA PHE A 65 -30.91 10.79 15.49
C PHE A 65 -29.39 10.51 15.47
N CYS A 66 -28.55 11.53 15.63
CA CYS A 66 -27.08 11.38 15.58
C CYS A 66 -26.38 12.27 16.61
N ALA A 67 -25.11 11.98 16.91
CA ALA A 67 -24.27 12.84 17.72
C ALA A 67 -23.66 13.96 16.86
N LYS A 68 -23.23 15.07 17.49
CA LYS A 68 -22.65 16.23 16.78
C LYS A 68 -21.53 15.87 15.80
N TYR A 69 -20.62 14.98 16.19
CA TYR A 69 -19.49 14.57 15.36
C TYR A 69 -19.92 13.76 14.12
N ASP A 70 -21.11 13.15 14.14
CA ASP A 70 -21.70 12.41 13.01
C ASP A 70 -22.58 13.28 12.11
N CYS A 71 -22.88 14.53 12.50
CA CYS A 71 -23.79 15.42 11.75
C CYS A 71 -23.41 15.59 10.29
N HIS A 72 -22.11 15.58 9.96
CA HIS A 72 -21.62 15.77 8.60
C HIS A 72 -22.14 14.72 7.60
N HIS A 73 -22.48 13.51 8.07
CA HIS A 73 -23.08 12.45 7.23
C HIS A 73 -24.55 12.73 6.86
N HIS A 74 -25.19 13.66 7.57
CA HIS A 74 -26.62 13.94 7.45
C HIS A 74 -26.92 15.34 6.90
N LEU A 75 -25.89 16.12 6.54
CA LEU A 75 -26.06 17.41 5.87
C LEU A 75 -26.57 17.27 4.42
N LYS A 76 -26.41 16.08 3.82
CA LYS A 76 -26.87 15.78 2.45
C LYS A 76 -28.13 14.92 2.51
N GLY A 77 -29.22 15.41 1.93
CA GLY A 77 -30.43 14.60 1.68
C GLY A 77 -31.60 14.78 2.65
N TYR A 78 -31.52 15.73 3.60
CA TYR A 78 -32.65 16.13 4.45
C TYR A 78 -33.03 17.60 4.22
N GLY A 79 -34.15 18.02 4.80
CA GLY A 79 -34.65 19.40 4.70
C GLY A 79 -33.81 20.41 5.48
N ASN A 80 -34.35 21.62 5.59
CA ASN A 80 -33.65 22.78 6.13
C ASN A 80 -33.71 22.88 7.66
N PHE A 81 -34.13 21.84 8.38
CA PHE A 81 -34.33 21.86 9.81
C PHE A 81 -33.45 20.84 10.54
N VAL A 82 -32.92 21.25 11.68
CA VAL A 82 -32.27 20.36 12.64
C VAL A 82 -32.86 20.60 14.02
N ALA A 83 -33.11 19.53 14.76
CA ALA A 83 -33.64 19.59 16.11
C ALA A 83 -32.61 19.10 17.13
N ILE A 84 -32.56 19.75 18.29
CA ILE A 84 -31.76 19.28 19.44
C ILE A 84 -32.55 18.17 20.13
N VAL A 85 -31.90 17.04 20.34
CA VAL A 85 -32.51 15.82 20.86
C VAL A 85 -32.08 15.58 22.30
N GLU A 86 -33.04 15.23 23.14
CA GLU A 86 -32.83 14.59 24.44
C GLU A 86 -33.50 13.22 24.45
N ILE A 87 -32.92 12.29 25.21
CA ILE A 87 -33.41 10.92 25.32
C ILE A 87 -34.03 10.73 26.71
N PRO A 88 -35.33 10.41 26.81
CA PRO A 88 -35.94 10.05 28.09
C PRO A 88 -35.26 8.83 28.71
N ASP A 89 -35.08 8.83 30.04
CA ASP A 89 -34.37 7.74 30.74
C ASP A 89 -35.02 6.37 30.56
N ASP A 90 -36.35 6.35 30.37
CA ASP A 90 -37.16 5.16 30.13
C ASP A 90 -37.25 4.74 28.65
N ALA A 91 -36.61 5.47 27.73
CA ALA A 91 -36.57 5.11 26.31
C ALA A 91 -35.74 3.84 26.08
N GLN A 92 -36.03 3.16 24.97
CA GLN A 92 -35.18 2.11 24.41
C GLN A 92 -34.35 2.71 23.28
N VAL A 93 -33.04 2.56 23.35
CA VAL A 93 -32.08 3.09 22.38
C VAL A 93 -31.30 1.95 21.73
N TYR A 94 -31.01 2.08 20.45
CA TYR A 94 -30.16 1.16 19.72
C TYR A 94 -29.06 1.92 18.98
N ILE A 95 -27.83 1.42 19.09
CA ILE A 95 -26.64 2.06 18.54
C ILE A 95 -26.28 1.47 17.19
N GLU A 96 -26.28 2.33 16.17
CA GLU A 96 -25.75 2.04 14.84
C GLU A 96 -24.43 2.79 14.62
N ASP A 97 -23.75 2.51 13.51
CA ASP A 97 -22.40 3.01 13.20
C ASP A 97 -22.30 4.55 13.30
N ARG A 98 -23.18 5.28 12.61
CA ARG A 98 -23.14 6.76 12.48
C ARG A 98 -24.35 7.47 13.07
N LYS A 99 -25.28 6.72 13.63
CA LYS A 99 -26.56 7.21 14.12
C LYS A 99 -27.10 6.31 15.21
N PHE A 100 -28.15 6.78 15.85
CA PHE A 100 -28.88 6.08 16.89
C PHE A 100 -30.35 6.03 16.51
N LYS A 101 -31.10 5.11 17.08
CA LYS A 101 -32.57 5.16 17.05
C LYS A 101 -33.14 4.88 18.43
N ALA A 102 -34.24 5.54 18.75
CA ALA A 102 -34.96 5.31 20.00
C ALA A 102 -36.45 5.14 19.75
N ASP A 103 -37.15 4.41 20.62
CA ASP A 103 -38.61 4.29 20.56
C ASP A 103 -39.31 5.64 20.83
N ARG A 104 -38.64 6.54 21.56
CA ARG A 104 -39.08 7.92 21.78
C ARG A 104 -37.89 8.86 21.95
N ILE A 105 -38.08 10.11 21.51
CA ILE A 105 -37.12 11.20 21.66
C ILE A 105 -37.84 12.49 22.05
N VAL A 106 -37.14 13.40 22.71
CA VAL A 106 -37.63 14.76 22.99
C VAL A 106 -36.90 15.75 22.10
N LEU A 107 -37.65 16.50 21.29
CA LEU A 107 -37.10 17.62 20.53
C LEU A 107 -37.16 18.88 21.39
N LYS A 108 -36.01 19.37 21.83
CA LYS A 108 -35.92 20.57 22.70
C LYS A 108 -36.08 21.87 21.94
N SER A 109 -35.64 21.88 20.68
CA SER A 109 -35.78 23.00 19.75
C SER A 109 -35.75 22.48 18.32
N ILE A 110 -36.37 23.19 17.39
CA ILE A 110 -36.28 22.96 15.94
C ILE A 110 -35.72 24.23 15.34
N ILE A 111 -34.56 24.13 14.71
CA ILE A 111 -33.76 25.26 14.23
C ILE A 111 -33.62 25.12 12.72
N GLU A 112 -33.89 26.20 11.99
CA GLU A 112 -33.52 26.26 10.57
C GLU A 112 -32.00 26.25 10.44
N ILE A 113 -31.45 25.42 9.56
CA ILE A 113 -30.00 25.22 9.39
C ILE A 113 -29.27 26.56 9.14
N LYS A 114 -29.91 27.52 8.45
CA LYS A 114 -29.34 28.85 8.19
C LYS A 114 -29.15 29.71 9.46
N ASN A 115 -29.85 29.38 10.54
CA ASN A 115 -29.82 30.09 11.82
C ASN A 115 -28.96 29.35 12.87
N LEU A 116 -28.23 28.29 12.49
CA LEU A 116 -27.31 27.61 13.39
C LEU A 116 -26.14 28.51 13.76
N PRO A 117 -25.66 28.44 15.02
CA PRO A 117 -24.53 29.25 15.45
C PRO A 117 -23.25 28.83 14.71
N GLU A 118 -22.34 29.77 14.49
CA GLU A 118 -21.07 29.55 13.80
C GLU A 118 -20.25 28.39 14.42
N GLN A 119 -20.21 28.31 15.75
CA GLN A 119 -19.53 27.24 16.48
C GLN A 119 -20.04 25.83 16.14
N PHE A 120 -21.31 25.69 15.75
CA PHE A 120 -21.83 24.40 15.30
C PHE A 120 -21.09 23.94 14.03
N TRP A 121 -20.88 24.86 13.08
CA TRP A 121 -20.20 24.59 11.83
C TRP A 121 -18.70 24.39 12.01
N ILE A 122 -18.05 25.17 12.87
CA ILE A 122 -16.64 25.02 13.20
C ILE A 122 -16.35 23.59 13.68
N ASP A 123 -17.12 23.09 14.65
CA ASP A 123 -16.94 21.74 15.20
C ASP A 123 -17.15 20.64 14.15
N ILE A 124 -18.07 20.85 13.20
CA ILE A 124 -18.27 19.92 12.08
C ILE A 124 -17.08 19.96 11.13
N ILE A 125 -16.63 21.15 10.74
CA ILE A 125 -15.55 21.36 9.76
C ILE A 125 -14.21 20.83 10.28
N GLN A 126 -13.93 20.99 11.57
CA GLN A 126 -12.72 20.43 12.19
C GLN A 126 -12.61 18.92 11.95
N ASN A 127 -13.73 18.21 11.97
CA ASN A 127 -13.80 16.77 11.69
C ASN A 127 -13.95 16.47 10.19
N TYR A 128 -14.66 17.31 9.43
CA TYR A 128 -14.95 17.12 8.01
C TYR A 128 -15.05 18.45 7.26
N GLY A 129 -13.94 18.94 6.71
CA GLY A 129 -13.83 20.26 6.08
C GLY A 129 -14.69 20.43 4.84
N MET A 130 -14.98 19.33 4.14
CA MET A 130 -15.93 19.29 3.01
C MET A 130 -17.36 19.68 3.42
N ALA A 131 -17.68 19.74 4.72
CA ALA A 131 -18.95 20.28 5.21
C ALA A 131 -19.18 21.74 4.80
N LEU A 132 -18.12 22.49 4.46
CA LEU A 132 -18.22 23.87 3.96
C LEU A 132 -19.21 24.02 2.81
N GLN A 133 -19.35 22.99 1.96
CA GLN A 133 -20.30 22.99 0.82
C GLN A 133 -21.76 23.17 1.23
N PHE A 134 -22.12 22.86 2.49
CA PHE A 134 -23.49 22.99 3.01
C PHE A 134 -23.73 24.31 3.74
N ILE A 135 -22.69 25.12 3.93
CA ILE A 135 -22.78 26.37 4.68
C ILE A 135 -23.10 27.51 3.71
N LYS A 136 -24.24 28.15 3.94
CA LYS A 136 -24.69 29.28 3.11
C LYS A 136 -23.89 30.55 3.41
N GLU A 137 -23.77 30.93 4.67
CA GLU A 137 -23.02 32.11 5.09
C GLU A 137 -21.64 31.68 5.56
N GLN A 138 -20.62 31.95 4.73
CA GLN A 138 -19.24 31.54 4.99
C GLN A 138 -18.46 32.72 5.58
N THR A 139 -17.95 32.55 6.79
CA THR A 139 -17.00 33.48 7.40
C THR A 139 -15.58 33.14 6.99
N GLU A 140 -14.67 34.10 7.10
CA GLU A 140 -13.25 33.88 6.83
C GLU A 140 -12.67 32.76 7.70
N GLU A 141 -13.05 32.72 8.98
CA GLU A 141 -12.58 31.72 9.95
C GLU A 141 -13.02 30.30 9.55
N ILE A 142 -14.31 30.11 9.24
CA ILE A 142 -14.83 28.82 8.78
C ILE A 142 -14.11 28.36 7.52
N CYS A 143 -13.93 29.25 6.53
CA CYS A 143 -13.20 28.94 5.30
C CYS A 143 -11.75 28.55 5.58
N LYS A 144 -11.07 29.28 6.47
CA LYS A 144 -9.67 29.03 6.84
C LYS A 144 -9.49 27.66 7.50
N ILE A 145 -10.32 27.34 8.51
CA ILE A 145 -10.29 26.02 9.17
C ILE A 145 -10.54 24.91 8.14
N ALA A 146 -11.51 25.08 7.25
CA ALA A 146 -11.88 24.06 6.29
C ALA A 146 -10.76 23.79 5.25
N VAL A 147 -10.15 24.86 4.73
CA VAL A 147 -9.02 24.77 3.78
C VAL A 147 -7.77 24.20 4.42
N GLN A 148 -7.46 24.57 5.68
CA GLN A 148 -6.33 24.01 6.43
C GLN A 148 -6.50 22.50 6.64
N GLN A 149 -7.72 22.04 6.87
CA GLN A 149 -8.02 20.62 7.00
C GLN A 149 -7.78 19.88 5.66
N ASN A 150 -8.35 20.39 4.56
CA ASN A 150 -8.26 19.82 3.23
C ASN A 150 -8.23 20.92 2.15
N GLY A 151 -7.11 21.04 1.42
CA GLY A 151 -6.94 22.07 0.39
C GLY A 151 -7.96 22.00 -0.76
N TRP A 152 -8.55 20.84 -1.06
CA TRP A 152 -9.59 20.72 -2.09
C TRP A 152 -10.89 21.46 -1.74
N VAL A 153 -11.09 21.77 -0.45
CA VAL A 153 -12.27 22.50 0.02
C VAL A 153 -12.36 23.91 -0.59
N LEU A 154 -11.25 24.44 -1.14
CA LEU A 154 -11.25 25.69 -1.88
C LEU A 154 -12.32 25.74 -3.00
N GLU A 155 -12.69 24.59 -3.57
CA GLU A 155 -13.81 24.46 -4.51
C GLU A 155 -15.12 25.08 -3.98
N PHE A 156 -15.38 24.95 -2.67
CA PHE A 156 -16.62 25.40 -2.03
C PHE A 156 -16.51 26.78 -1.39
N VAL A 157 -15.32 27.40 -1.41
CA VAL A 157 -15.12 28.76 -0.89
C VAL A 157 -15.72 29.75 -1.89
N LYS A 158 -16.76 30.48 -1.46
CA LYS A 158 -17.47 31.45 -2.30
C LYS A 158 -16.57 32.63 -2.66
N GLU A 159 -16.03 33.29 -1.63
CA GLU A 159 -15.13 34.43 -1.74
C GLU A 159 -13.69 34.00 -1.46
N GLN A 160 -12.89 33.93 -2.52
CA GLN A 160 -11.50 33.48 -2.44
C GLN A 160 -10.57 34.66 -2.19
N THR A 161 -9.93 34.70 -1.01
CA THR A 161 -8.81 35.61 -0.74
C THR A 161 -7.49 34.98 -1.18
N GLU A 162 -6.49 35.82 -1.44
CA GLU A 162 -5.15 35.32 -1.78
C GLU A 162 -4.57 34.43 -0.67
N GLU A 163 -4.82 34.75 0.61
CA GLU A 163 -4.38 33.93 1.76
C GLU A 163 -5.03 32.54 1.73
N LEU A 164 -6.35 32.45 1.52
CA LEU A 164 -7.04 31.16 1.44
C LEU A 164 -6.56 30.32 0.27
N CYS A 165 -6.33 30.93 -0.89
CA CYS A 165 -5.76 30.24 -2.05
C CYS A 165 -4.35 29.71 -1.76
N LYS A 166 -3.49 30.52 -1.12
CA LYS A 166 -2.14 30.09 -0.71
C LYS A 166 -2.19 28.93 0.29
N LEU A 167 -3.03 29.03 1.32
CA LEU A 167 -3.23 27.96 2.30
C LEU A 167 -3.69 26.66 1.63
N ALA A 168 -4.63 26.74 0.69
CA ALA A 168 -5.15 25.59 -0.03
C ALA A 168 -4.07 24.87 -0.84
N VAL A 169 -3.28 25.60 -1.64
CA VAL A 169 -2.24 25.00 -2.48
C VAL A 169 -1.03 24.52 -1.68
N GLN A 170 -0.72 25.16 -0.55
CA GLN A 170 0.29 24.66 0.39
C GLN A 170 -0.15 23.35 1.05
N ARG A 171 -1.45 23.18 1.31
CA ARG A 171 -2.00 21.93 1.84
C ARG A 171 -2.07 20.83 0.77
N ASN A 172 -2.48 21.18 -0.44
CA ASN A 172 -2.54 20.28 -1.59
C ASN A 172 -2.31 21.07 -2.89
N GLY A 173 -1.16 20.89 -3.55
CA GLY A 173 -0.78 21.67 -4.72
C GLY A 173 -1.79 21.58 -5.86
N ARG A 174 -2.50 20.45 -5.98
CA ARG A 174 -3.57 20.26 -6.97
C ARG A 174 -4.82 21.09 -6.72
N ALA A 175 -5.00 21.64 -5.52
CA ALA A 175 -6.07 22.59 -5.24
C ALA A 175 -5.98 23.85 -6.12
N LEU A 176 -4.85 24.08 -6.80
CA LEU A 176 -4.69 25.12 -7.82
C LEU A 176 -5.79 25.07 -8.90
N GLN A 177 -6.35 23.88 -9.18
CA GLN A 177 -7.48 23.72 -10.09
C GLN A 177 -8.70 24.59 -9.72
N TYR A 178 -8.89 24.86 -8.43
CA TYR A 178 -10.03 25.61 -7.89
C TYR A 178 -9.72 27.10 -7.64
N VAL A 179 -8.49 27.54 -7.84
CA VAL A 179 -8.10 28.95 -7.71
C VAL A 179 -8.66 29.73 -8.90
N LYS A 180 -9.59 30.65 -8.63
CA LYS A 180 -10.20 31.51 -9.66
C LYS A 180 -9.16 32.45 -10.28
N GLU A 181 -8.49 33.22 -9.43
CA GLU A 181 -7.44 34.18 -9.80
C GLU A 181 -6.05 33.66 -9.42
N GLN A 182 -5.27 33.26 -10.42
CA GLN A 182 -3.94 32.68 -10.23
C GLN A 182 -2.89 33.79 -10.25
N THR A 183 -2.22 34.01 -9.11
CA THR A 183 -1.01 34.83 -9.05
C THR A 183 0.23 33.95 -9.25
N GLU A 184 1.34 34.56 -9.68
CA GLU A 184 2.60 33.84 -9.84
C GLU A 184 3.03 33.14 -8.54
N GLU A 185 2.84 33.78 -7.39
CA GLU A 185 3.20 33.21 -6.09
C GLU A 185 2.32 32.00 -5.71
N ILE A 186 1.00 32.06 -5.97
CA ILE A 186 0.11 30.91 -5.75
C ILE A 186 0.54 29.74 -6.64
N CYS A 187 0.83 29.99 -7.92
CA CYS A 187 1.31 28.97 -8.84
C CYS A 187 2.65 28.37 -8.37
N LYS A 188 3.61 29.19 -7.94
CA LYS A 188 4.90 28.74 -7.39
C LYS A 188 4.72 27.86 -6.14
N LEU A 189 3.86 28.26 -5.22
CA LEU A 189 3.55 27.47 -4.02
C LEU A 189 2.93 26.12 -4.39
N ALA A 190 1.98 26.10 -5.33
CA ALA A 190 1.34 24.88 -5.79
C ALA A 190 2.34 23.90 -6.41
N VAL A 191 3.19 24.35 -7.34
CA VAL A 191 4.14 23.46 -8.04
C VAL A 191 5.32 23.03 -7.16
N ARG A 192 5.70 23.82 -6.15
CA ARG A 192 6.67 23.40 -5.12
C ARG A 192 6.11 22.28 -4.24
N GLN A 193 4.80 22.32 -3.98
CA GLN A 193 4.12 21.31 -3.18
C GLN A 193 3.92 20.01 -3.97
N ASP A 194 3.38 20.10 -5.19
CA ASP A 194 3.20 18.99 -6.15
C ASP A 194 3.54 19.51 -7.55
N GLY A 195 4.65 19.06 -8.15
CA GLY A 195 5.08 19.48 -9.48
C GLY A 195 4.03 19.18 -10.56
N ARG A 196 3.19 18.16 -10.37
CA ARG A 196 2.08 17.86 -11.28
C ARG A 196 0.95 18.89 -11.21
N ALA A 197 0.93 19.78 -10.22
CA ALA A 197 0.02 20.92 -10.19
C ALA A 197 0.22 21.87 -11.38
N LEU A 198 1.36 21.78 -12.10
CA LEU A 198 1.60 22.51 -13.35
C LEU A 198 0.47 22.32 -14.37
N ARG A 199 -0.23 21.17 -14.35
CA ARG A 199 -1.39 20.89 -15.20
C ARG A 199 -2.55 21.88 -15.03
N PHE A 200 -2.62 22.58 -13.89
CA PHE A 200 -3.67 23.54 -13.56
C PHE A 200 -3.22 25.00 -13.71
N VAL A 201 -1.95 25.23 -14.04
CA VAL A 201 -1.43 26.58 -14.30
C VAL A 201 -1.99 27.07 -15.63
N LYS A 202 -2.72 28.18 -15.62
CA LYS A 202 -3.31 28.79 -16.82
C LYS A 202 -2.21 29.29 -17.77
N GLU A 203 -1.33 30.13 -17.23
CA GLU A 203 -0.20 30.74 -17.92
C GLU A 203 1.14 30.17 -17.43
N GLN A 204 1.79 29.38 -18.27
CA GLN A 204 3.06 28.72 -17.92
C GLN A 204 4.24 29.61 -18.28
N THR A 205 5.05 29.96 -17.28
CA THR A 205 6.36 30.59 -17.48
C THR A 205 7.47 29.55 -17.47
N GLU A 206 8.60 29.85 -18.10
CA GLU A 206 9.77 28.98 -18.10
C GLU A 206 10.23 28.63 -16.67
N GLU A 207 10.25 29.62 -15.78
CA GLU A 207 10.60 29.43 -14.36
C GLU A 207 9.62 28.50 -13.63
N LEU A 208 8.31 28.62 -13.89
CA LEU A 208 7.31 27.71 -13.30
C LEU A 208 7.47 26.28 -13.82
N CYS A 209 7.71 26.11 -15.12
CA CYS A 209 7.97 24.80 -15.72
C CYS A 209 9.25 24.18 -15.13
N LYS A 210 10.34 24.94 -15.02
CA LYS A 210 11.59 24.50 -14.40
C LYS A 210 11.38 24.09 -12.94
N LEU A 211 10.64 24.88 -12.18
CA LEU A 211 10.33 24.60 -10.78
C LEU A 211 9.51 23.32 -10.61
N ALA A 212 8.49 23.13 -11.45
CA ALA A 212 7.66 21.92 -11.45
C ALA A 212 8.45 20.66 -11.83
N VAL A 213 9.26 20.73 -12.90
CA VAL A 213 10.08 19.60 -13.38
C VAL A 213 11.17 19.22 -12.39
N ARG A 214 11.80 20.19 -11.70
CA ARG A 214 12.75 19.91 -10.62
C ARG A 214 12.10 19.16 -9.45
N GLN A 215 10.87 19.52 -9.12
CA GLN A 215 10.11 18.88 -8.05
C GLN A 215 9.67 17.46 -8.45
N ASN A 216 9.18 17.27 -9.68
CA ASN A 216 8.79 15.98 -10.24
C ASN A 216 9.01 15.97 -11.76
N GLY A 217 9.92 15.13 -12.26
CA GLY A 217 10.30 15.04 -13.66
C GLY A 217 9.13 14.67 -14.56
N TRP A 218 8.14 13.94 -14.03
CA TRP A 218 6.91 13.62 -14.76
C TRP A 218 6.02 14.85 -15.00
N ALA A 219 6.26 15.96 -14.31
CA ALA A 219 5.57 17.22 -14.62
C ALA A 219 5.84 17.71 -16.06
N LEU A 220 6.88 17.18 -16.73
CA LEU A 220 7.12 17.41 -18.15
C LEU A 220 5.91 17.06 -19.04
N GLU A 221 5.08 16.09 -18.62
CA GLU A 221 3.81 15.74 -19.27
C GLU A 221 2.91 16.97 -19.48
N PHE A 222 2.93 17.91 -18.53
CA PHE A 222 2.05 19.07 -18.51
C PHE A 222 2.69 20.34 -19.07
N VAL A 223 3.95 20.28 -19.48
CA VAL A 223 4.65 21.41 -20.11
C VAL A 223 4.13 21.59 -21.53
N LYS A 224 3.53 22.75 -21.82
CA LYS A 224 2.99 23.08 -23.16
C LYS A 224 4.11 23.14 -24.20
N GLU A 225 5.12 23.97 -23.92
CA GLU A 225 6.29 24.20 -24.76
C GLU A 225 7.54 23.58 -24.13
N GLN A 226 7.99 22.45 -24.69
CA GLN A 226 9.15 21.72 -24.18
C GLN A 226 10.45 22.27 -24.78
N THR A 227 11.37 22.70 -23.93
CA THR A 227 12.73 23.06 -24.32
C THR A 227 13.69 21.91 -24.06
N LYS A 228 14.84 21.88 -24.75
CA LYS A 228 15.91 20.90 -24.50
C LYS A 228 16.30 20.86 -23.03
N GLU A 229 16.47 22.03 -22.40
CA GLU A 229 16.82 22.14 -20.98
C GLU A 229 15.74 21.52 -20.06
N LEU A 230 14.46 21.75 -20.33
CA LEU A 230 13.37 21.15 -19.54
C LEU A 230 13.32 19.63 -19.69
N CYS A 231 13.48 19.12 -20.91
CA CYS A 231 13.54 17.69 -21.16
C CYS A 231 14.72 17.04 -20.44
N GLU A 232 15.92 17.63 -20.53
CA GLU A 232 17.10 17.14 -19.82
C GLU A 232 16.90 17.16 -18.30
N LEU A 233 16.33 18.25 -17.77
CA LEU A 233 16.05 18.40 -16.34
C LEU A 233 15.09 17.32 -15.84
N ALA A 234 14.05 17.02 -16.61
CA ALA A 234 13.08 15.97 -16.32
C ALA A 234 13.74 14.58 -16.31
N VAL A 235 14.48 14.26 -17.37
CA VAL A 235 15.14 12.96 -17.57
C VAL A 235 16.24 12.72 -16.54
N ARG A 236 17.01 13.75 -16.14
CA ARG A 236 17.98 13.63 -15.05
C ARG A 236 17.32 13.32 -13.71
N GLN A 237 16.12 13.84 -13.50
CA GLN A 237 15.38 13.62 -12.26
C GLN A 237 14.76 12.22 -12.24
N ASP A 238 14.12 11.80 -13.34
CA ASP A 238 13.58 10.46 -13.56
C ASP A 238 13.74 10.06 -15.04
N GLY A 239 14.52 9.00 -15.31
CA GLY A 239 14.77 8.53 -16.67
C GLY A 239 13.50 8.09 -17.40
N TRP A 240 12.46 7.68 -16.68
CA TRP A 240 11.15 7.37 -17.28
C TRP A 240 10.40 8.60 -17.78
N ALA A 241 10.79 9.81 -17.36
CA ALA A 241 10.22 11.04 -17.92
C ALA A 241 10.46 11.17 -19.43
N LEU A 242 11.38 10.37 -20.02
CA LEU A 242 11.55 10.23 -21.47
C LEU A 242 10.24 9.90 -22.19
N GLN A 243 9.31 9.18 -21.54
CA GLN A 243 7.98 8.89 -22.08
C GLN A 243 7.21 10.16 -22.49
N PHE A 244 7.44 11.27 -21.80
CA PHE A 244 6.74 12.54 -22.03
C PHE A 244 7.50 13.49 -22.96
N VAL A 245 8.71 13.14 -23.39
CA VAL A 245 9.50 13.94 -24.32
C VAL A 245 8.91 13.81 -25.73
N LYS A 246 8.44 14.93 -26.29
CA LYS A 246 7.83 14.96 -27.64
C LYS A 246 8.88 14.63 -28.72
N GLU A 247 10.00 15.36 -28.68
CA GLU A 247 11.12 15.22 -29.61
C GLU A 247 12.32 14.58 -28.90
N GLN A 248 12.58 13.31 -29.19
CA GLN A 248 13.67 12.55 -28.59
C GLN A 248 14.96 12.75 -29.40
N THR A 249 16.02 13.21 -28.73
CA THR A 249 17.38 13.23 -29.29
C THR A 249 18.17 12.04 -28.77
N GLU A 250 19.23 11.64 -29.48
CA GLU A 250 20.14 10.58 -29.03
C GLU A 250 20.71 10.89 -27.63
N GLU A 251 21.14 12.13 -27.39
CA GLU A 251 21.64 12.59 -26.08
C GLU A 251 20.60 12.42 -24.95
N LEU A 252 19.32 12.72 -25.21
CA LEU A 252 18.24 12.57 -24.22
C LEU A 252 17.93 11.10 -23.95
N CYS A 253 17.88 10.27 -24.99
CA CYS A 253 17.69 8.83 -24.86
C CYS A 253 18.84 8.20 -24.08
N GLU A 254 20.09 8.58 -24.39
CA GLU A 254 21.26 8.11 -23.65
C GLU A 254 21.18 8.53 -22.18
N LEU A 255 20.91 9.81 -21.90
CA LEU A 255 20.76 10.32 -20.54
C LEU A 255 19.68 9.57 -19.74
N ALA A 256 18.55 9.26 -20.38
CA ALA A 256 17.47 8.50 -19.76
C ALA A 256 17.88 7.07 -19.41
N VAL A 257 18.53 6.39 -20.35
CA VAL A 257 18.99 5.01 -20.19
C VAL A 257 20.14 4.92 -19.18
N GLN A 258 21.04 5.90 -19.15
CA GLN A 258 22.09 6.01 -18.12
C GLN A 258 21.50 6.15 -16.72
N GLN A 259 20.43 6.95 -16.59
CA GLN A 259 19.73 7.16 -15.32
C GLN A 259 18.96 5.90 -14.90
N ASN A 260 18.22 5.27 -15.82
CA ASN A 260 17.47 4.04 -15.61
C ASN A 260 17.43 3.23 -16.92
N GLY A 261 18.10 2.08 -16.95
CA GLY A 261 18.25 1.22 -18.13
C GLY A 261 16.92 0.73 -18.68
N ARG A 262 15.89 0.65 -17.82
CA ARG A 262 14.52 0.31 -18.25
C ARG A 262 13.82 1.45 -18.99
N ALA A 263 14.34 2.68 -18.94
CA ALA A 263 13.85 3.79 -19.77
C ALA A 263 14.02 3.52 -21.28
N LEU A 264 14.82 2.51 -21.67
CA LEU A 264 14.87 1.97 -23.03
C LEU A 264 13.47 1.61 -23.59
N GLU A 265 12.50 1.32 -22.71
CA GLU A 265 11.11 1.03 -23.08
C GLU A 265 10.44 2.21 -23.78
N PHE A 266 10.84 3.43 -23.42
CA PHE A 266 10.29 4.67 -23.97
C PHE A 266 11.11 5.26 -25.11
N VAL A 267 12.24 4.64 -25.46
CA VAL A 267 13.05 5.02 -26.62
C VAL A 267 12.32 4.56 -27.89
N LYS A 268 11.97 5.51 -28.76
CA LYS A 268 11.28 5.21 -30.04
C LYS A 268 12.15 4.31 -30.93
N GLU A 269 13.39 4.75 -31.16
CA GLU A 269 14.39 4.07 -31.99
C GLU A 269 15.52 3.49 -31.13
N GLN A 270 15.50 2.17 -30.93
CA GLN A 270 16.50 1.47 -30.12
C GLN A 270 17.76 1.21 -30.95
N THR A 271 18.81 2.02 -30.75
CA THR A 271 20.12 1.75 -31.33
C THR A 271 20.86 0.64 -30.56
N LYS A 272 21.85 0.04 -31.20
CA LYS A 272 22.69 -0.99 -30.56
C LYS A 272 23.35 -0.45 -29.30
N GLU A 273 23.87 0.77 -29.36
CA GLU A 273 24.58 1.44 -28.27
C GLU A 273 23.65 1.69 -27.07
N LEU A 274 22.41 2.12 -27.30
CA LEU A 274 21.41 2.31 -26.24
C LEU A 274 20.99 0.98 -25.62
N CYS A 275 20.79 -0.07 -26.43
CA CYS A 275 20.51 -1.41 -25.93
C CYS A 275 21.66 -1.96 -25.07
N GLU A 276 22.90 -1.80 -25.52
CA GLU A 276 24.08 -2.22 -24.74
C GLU A 276 24.18 -1.44 -23.43
N LEU A 277 23.97 -0.14 -23.47
CA LEU A 277 24.00 0.72 -22.29
C LEU A 277 22.93 0.31 -21.27
N ALA A 278 21.70 0.08 -21.72
CA ALA A 278 20.59 -0.37 -20.87
C ALA A 278 20.90 -1.70 -20.19
N VAL A 279 21.40 -2.68 -20.97
CA VAL A 279 21.72 -4.02 -20.49
C VAL A 279 22.92 -4.03 -19.54
N ARG A 280 23.93 -3.17 -19.76
CA ARG A 280 25.04 -3.00 -18.81
C ARG A 280 24.57 -2.47 -17.46
N GLN A 281 23.58 -1.59 -17.47
CA GLN A 281 23.03 -1.01 -16.26
C GLN A 281 22.15 -2.01 -15.51
N ASP A 282 21.22 -2.67 -16.21
CA ASP A 282 20.34 -3.73 -15.70
C ASP A 282 20.21 -4.84 -16.75
N GLY A 283 20.74 -6.05 -16.47
CA GLY A 283 20.68 -7.18 -17.40
C GLY A 283 19.25 -7.59 -17.74
N ARG A 284 18.27 -7.27 -16.88
CA ARG A 284 16.84 -7.51 -17.13
C ARG A 284 16.24 -6.55 -18.14
N ALA A 285 16.93 -5.46 -18.51
CA ALA A 285 16.53 -4.61 -19.62
C ALA A 285 16.50 -5.36 -20.96
N LEU A 286 17.15 -6.54 -21.06
CA LEU A 286 17.05 -7.41 -22.24
C LEU A 286 15.60 -7.75 -22.62
N GLN A 287 14.68 -7.77 -21.65
CA GLN A 287 13.25 -8.02 -21.91
C GLN A 287 12.60 -6.93 -22.78
N ILE A 288 13.16 -5.72 -22.77
CA ILE A 288 12.66 -4.53 -23.48
C ILE A 288 13.30 -4.41 -24.88
N VAL A 289 14.46 -5.04 -25.08
CA VAL A 289 15.21 -5.01 -26.34
C VAL A 289 14.39 -5.69 -27.44
N LYS A 290 14.03 -4.92 -28.47
CA LYS A 290 13.23 -5.42 -29.61
C LYS A 290 14.00 -6.50 -30.39
N GLU A 291 15.23 -6.17 -30.78
CA GLU A 291 16.13 -7.02 -31.57
C GLU A 291 17.30 -7.52 -30.71
N GLN A 292 17.27 -8.81 -30.35
CA GLN A 292 18.29 -9.43 -29.50
C GLN A 292 19.42 -10.00 -30.35
N THR A 293 20.64 -9.48 -30.18
CA THR A 293 21.85 -10.11 -30.74
C THR A 293 22.49 -11.06 -29.73
N LYS A 294 23.35 -11.96 -30.22
CA LYS A 294 24.10 -12.88 -29.36
C LYS A 294 24.93 -12.12 -28.32
N GLU A 295 25.60 -11.04 -28.73
CA GLU A 295 26.43 -10.21 -27.86
C GLU A 295 25.62 -9.52 -26.77
N LEU A 296 24.42 -9.01 -27.09
CA LEU A 296 23.52 -8.40 -26.12
C LEU A 296 22.98 -9.42 -25.11
N CYS A 297 22.58 -10.60 -25.58
CA CYS A 297 22.15 -11.68 -24.70
C CYS A 297 23.29 -12.12 -23.76
N GLU A 298 24.50 -12.27 -24.29
CA GLU A 298 25.67 -12.61 -23.48
C GLU A 298 25.98 -11.53 -22.45
N LEU A 299 25.96 -10.26 -22.86
CA LEU A 299 26.16 -9.11 -21.97
C LEU A 299 25.13 -9.08 -20.83
N ALA A 300 23.85 -9.32 -21.13
CA ALA A 300 22.78 -9.38 -20.14
C ALA A 300 23.01 -10.49 -19.11
N VAL A 301 23.32 -11.70 -19.61
CA VAL A 301 23.55 -12.88 -18.76
C VAL A 301 24.82 -12.73 -17.92
N ARG A 302 25.86 -12.08 -18.45
CA ARG A 302 27.07 -11.74 -17.67
C ARG A 302 26.76 -10.79 -16.51
N GLN A 303 25.83 -9.86 -16.71
CA GLN A 303 25.41 -8.88 -15.71
C GLN A 303 24.51 -9.51 -14.64
N ASP A 304 23.44 -10.22 -15.05
CA ASP A 304 22.54 -10.98 -14.17
C ASP A 304 22.25 -12.34 -14.83
N GLY A 305 22.71 -13.43 -14.23
CA GLY A 305 22.48 -14.79 -14.77
C GLY A 305 20.99 -15.13 -14.93
N LEU A 306 20.10 -14.49 -14.17
CA LEU A 306 18.65 -14.67 -14.31
C LEU A 306 18.07 -13.98 -15.56
N ALA A 307 18.83 -13.10 -16.22
CA ALA A 307 18.43 -12.49 -17.49
C ALA A 307 18.22 -13.53 -18.61
N LEU A 308 18.72 -14.76 -18.43
CA LEU A 308 18.44 -15.89 -19.31
C LEU A 308 16.93 -16.09 -19.55
N GLN A 309 16.08 -15.75 -18.58
CA GLN A 309 14.62 -15.84 -18.72
C GLN A 309 14.05 -14.98 -19.88
N TYR A 310 14.79 -13.95 -20.31
CA TYR A 310 14.38 -13.03 -21.37
C TYR A 310 15.05 -13.32 -22.72
N VAL A 311 15.94 -14.29 -22.77
CA VAL A 311 16.64 -14.70 -24.00
C VAL A 311 15.67 -15.52 -24.87
N LYS A 312 15.38 -15.02 -26.08
CA LYS A 312 14.50 -15.72 -27.04
C LYS A 312 15.14 -17.04 -27.52
N GLU A 313 16.37 -16.95 -28.01
CA GLU A 313 17.15 -18.07 -28.55
C GLU A 313 18.30 -18.45 -27.60
N GLN A 314 18.16 -19.60 -26.93
CA GLN A 314 19.14 -20.09 -25.97
C GLN A 314 20.16 -21.00 -26.66
N THR A 315 21.44 -20.68 -26.50
CA THR A 315 22.55 -21.57 -26.88
C THR A 315 23.10 -22.28 -25.65
N GLU A 316 23.72 -23.43 -25.84
CA GLU A 316 24.35 -24.18 -24.75
C GLU A 316 25.37 -23.33 -23.98
N GLU A 317 26.25 -22.60 -24.69
CA GLU A 317 27.25 -21.71 -24.10
C GLU A 317 26.61 -20.59 -23.25
N LEU A 318 25.49 -20.02 -23.71
CA LEU A 318 24.79 -18.98 -22.98
C LEU A 318 24.08 -19.53 -21.74
N CYS A 319 23.50 -20.72 -21.83
CA CYS A 319 22.95 -21.43 -20.67
C CYS A 319 24.04 -21.75 -19.64
N LYS A 320 25.21 -22.25 -20.09
CA LYS A 320 26.38 -22.52 -19.22
C LYS A 320 26.81 -21.24 -18.50
N LEU A 321 26.95 -20.14 -19.24
CA LEU A 321 27.30 -18.84 -18.67
C LEU A 321 26.28 -18.37 -17.63
N ALA A 322 24.99 -18.52 -17.91
CA ALA A 322 23.91 -18.13 -16.99
C ALA A 322 23.95 -18.92 -15.69
N VAL A 323 24.06 -20.26 -15.75
CA VAL A 323 24.10 -21.10 -14.54
C VAL A 323 25.38 -20.90 -13.74
N GLN A 324 26.51 -20.63 -14.39
CA GLN A 324 27.77 -20.27 -13.73
C GLN A 324 27.65 -18.93 -12.99
N ARG A 325 26.92 -17.96 -13.56
CA ARG A 325 26.66 -16.66 -12.91
C ARG A 325 25.66 -16.78 -11.77
N ASN A 326 24.59 -17.53 -11.97
CA ASN A 326 23.56 -17.79 -10.97
C ASN A 326 22.95 -19.18 -11.20
N GLY A 327 23.20 -20.14 -10.30
CA GLY A 327 22.72 -21.52 -10.44
C GLY A 327 21.20 -21.62 -10.50
N ARG A 328 20.48 -20.64 -9.93
CA ARG A 328 19.01 -20.56 -10.04
C ARG A 328 18.54 -20.25 -11.47
N ALA A 329 19.41 -19.79 -12.36
CA ALA A 329 19.11 -19.61 -13.78
C ALA A 329 18.74 -20.93 -14.47
N LEU A 330 19.09 -22.09 -13.90
CA LEU A 330 18.66 -23.41 -14.37
C LEU A 330 17.14 -23.49 -14.53
N LYS A 331 16.38 -22.76 -13.71
CA LYS A 331 14.91 -22.63 -13.82
C LYS A 331 14.45 -22.22 -15.23
N PHE A 332 15.26 -21.43 -15.94
CA PHE A 332 14.91 -20.83 -17.23
C PHE A 332 15.57 -21.54 -18.42
N VAL A 333 16.40 -22.54 -18.17
CA VAL A 333 17.02 -23.36 -19.22
C VAL A 333 15.94 -24.27 -19.83
N LYS A 334 15.68 -24.13 -21.14
CA LYS A 334 14.66 -24.92 -21.86
C LYS A 334 15.05 -26.41 -21.89
N GLU A 335 16.28 -26.68 -22.33
CA GLU A 335 16.86 -28.03 -22.44
C GLU A 335 17.95 -28.24 -21.39
N GLN A 336 17.66 -29.06 -20.38
CA GLN A 336 18.59 -29.34 -19.28
C GLN A 336 19.48 -30.54 -19.64
N THR A 337 20.79 -30.32 -19.69
CA THR A 337 21.79 -31.40 -19.79
C THR A 337 22.31 -31.75 -18.39
N GLU A 338 22.86 -32.95 -18.23
CA GLU A 338 23.50 -33.36 -16.97
C GLU A 338 24.60 -32.38 -16.55
N GLU A 339 25.42 -31.92 -17.50
CA GLU A 339 26.46 -30.92 -17.27
C GLU A 339 25.90 -29.59 -16.74
N LEU A 340 24.80 -29.09 -17.31
CA LEU A 340 24.16 -27.85 -16.86
C LEU A 340 23.55 -27.99 -15.46
N CYS A 341 22.91 -29.13 -15.18
CA CYS A 341 22.37 -29.42 -13.86
C CYS A 341 23.48 -29.51 -12.81
N GLU A 342 24.58 -30.19 -13.12
CA GLU A 342 25.74 -30.31 -12.25
C GLU A 342 26.39 -28.93 -12.01
N LEU A 343 26.62 -28.13 -13.06
CA LEU A 343 27.15 -26.77 -12.94
C LEU A 343 26.27 -25.89 -12.05
N ALA A 344 24.95 -25.94 -12.23
CA ALA A 344 24.00 -25.15 -11.45
C ALA A 344 24.01 -25.54 -9.96
N VAL A 345 24.00 -26.83 -9.65
CA VAL A 345 24.02 -27.35 -8.27
C VAL A 345 25.37 -27.09 -7.60
N LYS A 346 26.49 -27.22 -8.33
CA LYS A 346 27.82 -26.82 -7.84
C LYS A 346 27.89 -25.33 -7.48
N GLN A 347 27.25 -24.48 -8.27
CA GLN A 347 27.22 -23.05 -8.04
C GLN A 347 26.34 -22.70 -6.82
N ASN A 348 25.18 -23.36 -6.68
CA ASN A 348 24.25 -23.20 -5.58
C ASN A 348 23.46 -24.49 -5.35
N GLY A 349 23.65 -25.14 -4.20
CA GLY A 349 22.98 -26.41 -3.87
C GLY A 349 21.45 -26.36 -3.98
N TRP A 350 20.84 -25.20 -3.68
CA TRP A 350 19.39 -24.99 -3.81
C TRP A 350 18.90 -24.97 -5.26
N ALA A 351 19.78 -24.91 -6.26
CA ALA A 351 19.41 -25.04 -7.66
C ALA A 351 18.86 -26.44 -8.00
N LEU A 352 19.11 -27.45 -7.15
CA LEU A 352 18.55 -28.79 -7.28
C LEU A 352 17.01 -28.78 -7.41
N GLN A 353 16.33 -27.78 -6.84
CA GLN A 353 14.88 -27.64 -6.93
C GLN A 353 14.38 -27.44 -8.37
N PHE A 354 15.26 -26.96 -9.26
CA PHE A 354 14.96 -26.71 -10.68
C PHE A 354 15.40 -27.85 -11.60
N VAL A 355 16.11 -28.85 -11.07
CA VAL A 355 16.51 -30.04 -11.82
C VAL A 355 15.26 -30.90 -12.06
N LYS A 356 14.94 -31.20 -13.33
CA LYS A 356 13.79 -32.04 -13.70
C LYS A 356 13.91 -33.45 -13.08
N GLU A 357 15.05 -34.10 -13.35
CA GLU A 357 15.37 -35.45 -12.87
C GLU A 357 16.53 -35.42 -11.87
N GLN A 358 16.23 -35.63 -10.58
CA GLN A 358 17.24 -35.61 -9.51
C GLN A 358 17.97 -36.96 -9.44
N THR A 359 19.22 -37.00 -9.87
CA THR A 359 20.09 -38.17 -9.66
C THR A 359 20.64 -38.19 -8.24
N LYS A 360 21.10 -39.36 -7.77
CA LYS A 360 21.76 -39.51 -6.47
C LYS A 360 22.96 -38.56 -6.36
N GLU A 361 23.77 -38.51 -7.40
CA GLU A 361 24.99 -37.70 -7.48
C GLU A 361 24.68 -36.20 -7.36
N LEU A 362 23.63 -35.70 -8.03
CA LEU A 362 23.20 -34.31 -7.91
C LEU A 362 22.63 -33.99 -6.52
N CYS A 363 21.89 -34.92 -5.91
CA CYS A 363 21.38 -34.76 -4.55
C CYS A 363 22.53 -34.69 -3.54
N GLU A 364 23.51 -35.60 -3.64
CA GLU A 364 24.71 -35.59 -2.81
C GLU A 364 25.51 -34.30 -2.99
N LEU A 365 25.64 -33.82 -4.22
CA LEU A 365 26.34 -32.58 -4.53
C LEU A 365 25.64 -31.36 -3.91
N ALA A 366 24.31 -31.31 -3.99
CA ALA A 366 23.51 -30.24 -3.40
C ALA A 366 23.67 -30.19 -1.87
N VAL A 367 23.54 -31.33 -1.18
CA VAL A 367 23.65 -31.37 0.29
C VAL A 367 25.08 -31.17 0.80
N ARG A 368 26.10 -31.51 -0.01
CA ARG A 368 27.49 -31.16 0.29
C ARG A 368 27.72 -29.65 0.22
N GLN A 369 27.05 -28.98 -0.72
CA GLN A 369 27.14 -27.53 -0.87
C GLN A 369 26.37 -26.80 0.24
N ASP A 370 25.14 -27.25 0.54
CA ASP A 370 24.29 -26.73 1.62
C ASP A 370 23.44 -27.88 2.19
N GLY A 371 23.70 -28.28 3.44
CA GLY A 371 23.04 -29.42 4.08
C GLY A 371 21.52 -29.26 4.16
N GLN A 372 21.03 -28.02 4.24
CA GLN A 372 19.59 -27.73 4.25
C GLN A 372 18.91 -27.96 2.90
N ALA A 373 19.68 -28.07 1.81
CA ALA A 373 19.15 -28.50 0.51
C ALA A 373 18.54 -29.92 0.56
N LEU A 374 18.72 -30.67 1.65
CA LEU A 374 17.96 -31.91 1.90
C LEU A 374 16.44 -31.70 1.83
N GLU A 375 15.95 -30.50 2.15
CA GLU A 375 14.53 -30.13 2.06
C GLU A 375 13.94 -30.39 0.66
N ILE A 376 14.72 -30.09 -0.38
CA ILE A 376 14.30 -30.17 -1.79
C ILE A 376 14.67 -31.49 -2.47
N VAL A 377 15.28 -32.43 -1.73
CA VAL A 377 15.58 -33.78 -2.21
C VAL A 377 14.30 -34.61 -2.22
N LYS A 378 13.88 -35.06 -3.41
CA LYS A 378 12.66 -35.86 -3.58
C LYS A 378 12.81 -37.23 -2.91
N GLU A 379 13.87 -37.95 -3.27
CA GLU A 379 14.19 -39.30 -2.77
C GLU A 379 15.40 -39.25 -1.83
N GLN A 380 15.13 -39.41 -0.52
CA GLN A 380 16.17 -39.37 0.52
C GLN A 380 16.71 -40.78 0.78
N THR A 381 17.98 -41.02 0.43
CA THR A 381 18.71 -42.21 0.89
C THR A 381 19.38 -41.95 2.23
N GLU A 382 19.76 -43.03 2.92
CA GLU A 382 20.48 -42.93 4.19
C GLU A 382 21.80 -42.18 4.02
N GLU A 383 22.53 -42.42 2.92
CA GLU A 383 23.79 -41.74 2.62
C GLU A 383 23.59 -40.24 2.38
N ILE A 384 22.56 -39.83 1.64
CA ILE A 384 22.25 -38.41 1.42
C ILE A 384 21.88 -37.73 2.75
N CYS A 385 21.07 -38.38 3.58
CA CYS A 385 20.72 -37.85 4.91
C CYS A 385 21.95 -37.73 5.81
N LYS A 386 22.82 -38.74 5.82
CA LYS A 386 24.09 -38.73 6.57
C LYS A 386 24.98 -37.56 6.11
N LEU A 387 25.15 -37.39 4.79
CA LEU A 387 25.91 -36.27 4.23
C LEU A 387 25.32 -34.91 4.63
N ALA A 388 24.00 -34.75 4.56
CA ALA A 388 23.33 -33.50 4.92
C ALA A 388 23.54 -33.13 6.39
N VAL A 389 23.30 -34.07 7.32
CA VAL A 389 23.45 -33.78 8.77
C VAL A 389 24.91 -33.64 9.20
N GLN A 390 25.85 -34.27 8.48
CA GLN A 390 27.28 -34.04 8.68
C GLN A 390 27.71 -32.65 8.22
N GLN A 391 27.10 -32.13 7.16
CA GLN A 391 27.36 -30.79 6.64
C GLN A 391 26.72 -29.70 7.53
N ASP A 392 25.42 -29.84 7.84
CA ASP A 392 24.66 -28.99 8.76
C ASP A 392 23.73 -29.86 9.63
N GLY A 393 24.02 -29.97 10.93
CA GLY A 393 23.24 -30.78 11.86
C GLY A 393 21.78 -30.33 11.97
N LEU A 394 21.47 -29.06 11.66
CA LEU A 394 20.08 -28.58 11.63
C LEU A 394 19.28 -29.17 10.46
N ALA A 395 19.94 -29.70 9.42
CA ALA A 395 19.28 -30.40 8.32
C ALA A 395 18.48 -31.63 8.77
N LEU A 396 18.68 -32.10 10.02
CA LEU A 396 17.83 -33.11 10.65
C LEU A 396 16.34 -32.74 10.62
N GLU A 397 16.00 -31.44 10.62
CA GLU A 397 14.64 -30.93 10.43
C GLU A 397 13.96 -31.52 9.19
N PHE A 398 14.72 -31.72 8.11
CA PHE A 398 14.22 -32.16 6.80
C PHE A 398 14.32 -33.67 6.56
N VAL A 399 14.90 -34.43 7.51
CA VAL A 399 15.02 -35.89 7.41
C VAL A 399 13.64 -36.55 7.58
N LYS A 400 13.12 -37.18 6.52
CA LYS A 400 11.79 -37.83 6.53
C LYS A 400 11.76 -39.01 7.51
N LYS A 401 12.78 -39.87 7.47
CA LYS A 401 12.94 -41.06 8.33
C LYS A 401 14.21 -40.94 9.17
N GLN A 402 14.04 -40.59 10.45
CA GLN A 402 15.15 -40.47 11.39
C GLN A 402 15.56 -41.85 11.93
N THR A 403 16.86 -42.13 11.97
CA THR A 403 17.47 -43.25 12.69
C THR A 403 18.24 -42.70 13.88
N GLU A 404 18.47 -43.53 14.90
CA GLU A 404 19.26 -43.15 16.08
C GLU A 404 20.65 -42.66 15.67
N GLU A 405 21.31 -43.36 14.75
CA GLU A 405 22.61 -42.95 14.20
C GLU A 405 22.57 -41.55 13.55
N LEU A 406 21.54 -41.25 12.75
CA LEU A 406 21.38 -39.93 12.11
C LEU A 406 21.14 -38.83 13.15
N CYS A 407 20.30 -39.09 14.16
CA CYS A 407 20.04 -38.15 15.24
C CYS A 407 21.30 -37.88 16.06
N GLU A 408 22.07 -38.92 16.40
CA GLU A 408 23.36 -38.79 17.06
C GLU A 408 24.36 -37.98 16.25
N LEU A 409 24.48 -38.28 14.94
CA LEU A 409 25.37 -37.54 14.03
C LEU A 409 24.99 -36.06 14.00
N ALA A 410 23.71 -35.75 13.85
CA ALA A 410 23.20 -34.38 13.81
C ALA A 410 23.50 -33.61 15.11
N VAL A 411 23.22 -34.19 16.29
CA VAL A 411 23.48 -33.50 17.56
C VAL A 411 24.97 -33.41 17.92
N LYS A 412 25.78 -34.37 17.47
CA LYS A 412 27.26 -34.30 17.56
C LYS A 412 27.82 -33.17 16.70
N GLN A 413 27.21 -32.92 15.53
CA GLN A 413 27.58 -31.82 14.65
C GLN A 413 27.09 -30.47 15.21
N ASN A 414 25.81 -30.36 15.57
CA ASN A 414 25.18 -29.19 16.16
C ASN A 414 24.11 -29.60 17.20
N GLY A 415 24.40 -29.38 18.48
CA GLY A 415 23.54 -29.78 19.59
C GLY A 415 22.16 -29.13 19.59
N LEU A 416 21.98 -27.99 18.90
CA LEU A 416 20.65 -27.39 18.70
C LEU A 416 19.75 -28.22 17.79
N ALA A 417 20.31 -29.15 17.00
CA ALA A 417 19.54 -30.12 16.22
C ALA A 417 18.64 -31.01 17.10
N LEU A 418 18.90 -31.08 18.42
CA LEU A 418 18.01 -31.76 19.38
C LEU A 418 16.57 -31.27 19.29
N LYS A 419 16.35 -29.99 18.92
CA LYS A 419 15.01 -29.43 18.66
C LYS A 419 14.21 -30.27 17.66
N TYR A 420 14.88 -30.90 16.69
CA TYR A 420 14.29 -31.62 15.57
C TYR A 420 14.31 -33.15 15.73
N VAL A 421 14.89 -33.67 16.81
CA VAL A 421 14.88 -35.11 17.12
C VAL A 421 13.46 -35.51 17.54
N LYS A 422 12.86 -36.47 16.81
CA LYS A 422 11.51 -36.98 17.08
C LYS A 422 11.47 -37.88 18.31
N ASP A 423 12.44 -38.79 18.44
CA ASP A 423 12.58 -39.70 19.58
C ASP A 423 13.87 -39.38 20.35
N LYS A 424 13.70 -38.71 21.50
CA LYS A 424 14.81 -38.17 22.30
C LYS A 424 15.27 -39.19 23.33
N THR A 425 16.21 -40.06 22.95
CA THR A 425 16.85 -40.97 23.91
C THR A 425 17.71 -40.19 24.89
N LYS A 426 17.90 -40.74 26.09
CA LYS A 426 18.78 -40.14 27.12
C LYS A 426 20.19 -39.87 26.57
N GLU A 427 20.72 -40.81 25.79
CA GLU A 427 22.04 -40.69 25.16
C GLU A 427 22.10 -39.54 24.15
N ILE A 428 21.11 -39.40 23.26
CA ILE A 428 21.03 -38.26 22.31
C ILE A 428 20.93 -36.93 23.05
N CYS A 429 20.11 -36.84 24.11
CA CYS A 429 19.99 -35.63 24.92
C CYS A 429 21.32 -35.26 25.61
N GLU A 430 22.00 -36.24 26.20
CA GLU A 430 23.31 -36.02 26.84
C GLU A 430 24.37 -35.59 25.83
N LEU A 431 24.41 -36.22 24.64
CA LEU A 431 25.30 -35.84 23.54
C LEU A 431 25.04 -34.39 23.08
N ALA A 432 23.77 -34.02 22.87
CA ALA A 432 23.39 -32.69 22.43
C ALA A 432 23.74 -31.58 23.44
N VAL A 433 23.43 -31.79 24.72
CA VAL A 433 23.74 -30.83 25.80
C VAL A 433 25.26 -30.72 26.02
N LYS A 434 25.98 -31.83 25.89
CA LYS A 434 27.45 -31.84 25.95
C LYS A 434 28.07 -31.07 24.80
N GLN A 435 27.50 -31.16 23.59
CA GLN A 435 27.97 -30.41 22.42
C GLN A 435 27.63 -28.92 22.54
N ASN A 436 26.39 -28.58 22.95
CA ASN A 436 25.93 -27.21 23.16
C ASN A 436 24.96 -27.14 24.34
N GLY A 437 25.37 -26.50 25.44
CA GLY A 437 24.58 -26.40 26.67
C GLY A 437 23.21 -25.72 26.49
N CYS A 438 23.06 -24.86 25.47
CA CYS A 438 21.77 -24.26 25.12
C CYS A 438 20.75 -25.28 24.59
N ALA A 439 21.17 -26.50 24.21
CA ALA A 439 20.27 -27.58 23.82
C ALA A 439 19.40 -28.09 24.99
N SER A 440 19.79 -27.82 26.24
CA SER A 440 19.05 -28.23 27.45
C SER A 440 17.58 -27.81 27.43
N LYS A 441 17.25 -26.68 26.80
CA LYS A 441 15.86 -26.22 26.64
C LYS A 441 14.98 -27.19 25.84
N TYR A 442 15.55 -28.09 25.04
CA TYR A 442 14.84 -29.05 24.19
C TYR A 442 14.78 -30.47 24.77
N VAL A 443 15.34 -30.73 25.96
CA VAL A 443 15.40 -32.08 26.57
C VAL A 443 14.03 -32.54 27.09
N ASN A 444 13.16 -31.60 27.46
CA ASN A 444 11.87 -31.86 28.14
C ASN A 444 10.63 -31.43 27.31
N MET A 445 10.78 -31.27 26.00
CA MET A 445 9.67 -31.05 25.05
C MET A 445 9.39 -32.33 24.27
#